data_AF-A0A378BA94-F1
#
_entry.id   AF-A0A378BA94-F1
#
_cell.length_a   1.000
_cell.length_b   1.000
_cell.length_c   1.000
_cell.angle_alpha   90.00
_cell.angle_beta   90.00
_cell.angle_gamma   90.00
#
_symmetry.space_group_name_H-M   'P 1'
#
loop_
_entity.id
_entity.type
_entity.pdbx_description
1 polymer ?
#
loop_
_entity_poly.entity_id
_entity_poly.type
_entity_poly.pdbx_seq_one_letter_code
_entity_poly.pdbx_strand_id
1 'polypeptide(L)' 'MHSSNVSTHGMAVAPHHLASQSALAILREGGSAIEAMVAARGGHRRRLSPYEWPRRRWLLADRAA' A
#
# COMPACT_ATOMS: atom_id res chain seq x y z
N MET A 1 -1.07 25.40 -17.97
CA MET A 1 -0.55 25.32 -16.59
C MET A 1 -0.72 23.89 -16.14
N HIS A 2 0.35 23.21 -15.70
CA HIS A 2 0.26 21.83 -15.20
C HIS A 2 0.22 21.86 -13.68
N SER A 3 -0.86 21.35 -13.08
CA SER A 3 -1.02 21.28 -11.63
C SER A 3 -0.45 19.97 -11.10
N SER A 4 0.56 20.04 -10.23
CA SER A 4 1.11 18.89 -9.52
C SER A 4 0.30 18.61 -8.25
N ASN A 5 0.19 17.33 -7.86
CA ASN A 5 -0.33 16.98 -6.55
C ASN A 5 0.67 17.38 -5.46
N VAL A 6 0.17 17.92 -4.35
CA VAL A 6 0.97 18.32 -3.18
C VAL A 6 0.28 17.81 -1.91
N SER A 7 1.06 17.40 -0.91
CA SER A 7 0.52 17.01 0.40
C SER A 7 1.44 17.43 1.53
N THR A 8 0.84 17.70 2.69
CA THR A 8 1.54 18.15 3.91
C THR A 8 1.91 17.01 4.86
N HIS A 9 1.23 15.87 4.77
CA HIS A 9 1.36 14.77 5.74
C HIS A 9 1.93 13.48 5.13
N GLY A 10 1.84 13.29 3.82
CA GLY A 10 2.31 12.08 3.15
C GLY A 10 1.65 11.87 1.78
N MET A 11 2.37 11.22 0.87
CA MET A 11 1.91 10.94 -0.49
C MET A 11 2.33 9.53 -0.89
N ALA A 12 1.43 8.81 -1.56
CA ALA A 12 1.73 7.54 -2.19
C ALA A 12 1.25 7.57 -3.64
N VAL A 13 2.13 7.23 -4.58
CA VAL A 13 1.88 7.24 -6.03
C VAL A 13 2.17 5.85 -6.58
N ALA A 14 1.20 5.26 -7.27
CA ALA A 14 1.31 3.97 -7.93
C ALA A 14 0.55 4.02 -9.29
N PRO A 15 0.90 3.16 -10.27
CA PRO A 15 0.31 3.19 -11.62
C PRO A 15 -1.19 2.86 -11.67
N HIS A 16 -1.79 2.44 -10.55
CA HIS A 16 -3.23 2.28 -10.42
C HIS A 16 -3.74 2.90 -9.12
N HIS A 17 -4.96 3.43 -9.18
CA HIS A 17 -5.54 4.19 -8.09
C HIS A 17 -5.78 3.34 -6.83
N LEU A 18 -6.12 2.05 -6.98
CA LEU A 18 -6.38 1.16 -5.84
C LEU A 18 -5.16 0.95 -4.94
N ALA A 19 -3.95 0.79 -5.50
CA ALA A 19 -2.73 0.72 -4.69
C ALA A 19 -2.37 2.04 -4.03
N SER A 20 -2.56 3.16 -4.74
CA SER A 20 -2.30 4.49 -4.16
C SER A 20 -3.24 4.73 -2.96
N GLN A 21 -4.53 4.39 -3.09
CA GLN A 21 -5.51 4.47 -1.99
C GLN A 21 -5.19 3.51 -0.84
N SER A 22 -4.74 2.29 -1.16
CA SER A 22 -4.30 1.29 -0.20
C SER A 22 -3.13 1.80 0.67
N ALA A 23 -2.11 2.36 0.03
CA ALA A 23 -0.96 2.96 0.71
C ALA A 23 -1.33 4.22 1.52
N LEU A 24 -2.21 5.07 0.96
CA LEU A 24 -2.69 6.26 1.66
C LEU A 24 -3.48 5.93 2.93
N ALA A 25 -4.20 4.81 2.96
CA ALA A 25 -4.91 4.39 4.16
C ALA A 25 -3.95 4.08 5.31
N ILE A 26 -2.83 3.38 5.04
CA ILE A 26 -1.79 3.13 6.05
C ILE A 26 -1.17 4.44 6.57
N LEU A 27 -0.81 5.36 5.67
CA LEU A 27 -0.25 6.66 6.07
C LEU A 27 -1.23 7.48 6.92
N ARG A 28 -2.53 7.42 6.61
CA ARG A 28 -3.59 8.10 7.39
C ARG A 28 -3.81 7.48 8.76
N GLU A 29 -3.54 6.18 8.90
CA GLU A 29 -3.60 5.47 10.18
C GLU A 29 -2.37 5.69 11.05
N GLY A 30 -1.37 6.44 10.56
CA GLY A 30 -0.11 6.68 11.24
C GLY A 30 0.93 5.57 11.04
N GLY A 31 0.71 4.66 10.07
CA GLY A 31 1.65 3.62 9.71
C GLY A 31 2.86 4.15 8.93
N SER A 32 3.92 3.34 8.86
CA SER A 32 5.18 3.73 8.23
C SER A 32 5.12 3.75 6.70
N ALA A 33 6.05 4.47 6.08
CA ALA A 33 6.20 4.50 4.62
C ALA A 33 6.48 3.11 4.01
N ILE A 34 7.19 2.24 4.75
CA ILE A 34 7.48 0.87 4.31
C ILE A 34 6.21 0.02 4.32
N GLU A 35 5.39 0.14 5.38
CA GLU A 35 4.08 -0.54 5.44
C GLU A 35 3.15 -0.05 4.33
N ALA A 36 3.16 1.26 4.04
CA ALA A 36 2.40 1.84 2.93
C ALA A 36 2.84 1.28 1.56
N MET A 37 4.14 1.08 1.33
CA MET A 37 4.66 0.46 0.11
C MET A 37 4.21 -1.01 -0.02
N VAL A 38 4.26 -1.79 1.06
CA VAL A 38 3.80 -3.19 1.05
C VAL A 38 2.30 -3.26 0.77
N ALA A 39 1.51 -2.35 1.35
CA ALA A 39 0.09 -2.20 1.07
C ALA A 39 -0.19 -1.85 -0.41
N ALA A 40 0.67 -1.05 -1.06
CA ALA A 40 0.55 -0.75 -2.49
C ALA A 40 0.72 -1.98 -3.39
N ARG A 41 1.54 -2.96 -3.00
CA ARG A 41 1.75 -4.20 -3.77
C ARG A 41 0.56 -5.16 -3.69
N GLY A 42 -0.13 -5.23 -2.55
CA GLY A 42 -0.95 -6.40 -2.21
C GLY A 42 -2.34 -6.16 -1.63
N GLY A 43 -2.78 -4.91 -1.45
CA GLY A 43 -4.16 -4.59 -1.07
C GLY A 43 -4.38 -4.42 0.43
N HIS A 44 -4.45 -3.17 0.86
CA HIS A 44 -5.06 -2.75 2.12
C HIS A 44 -6.56 -2.64 1.90
N ARG A 45 -7.26 -3.78 1.98
CA ARG A 45 -8.71 -3.79 2.10
C ARG A 45 -9.05 -4.43 3.43
N ARG A 46 -9.39 -3.57 4.40
CA ARG A 46 -9.76 -3.96 5.77
C ARG A 46 -10.92 -4.96 5.75
N ARG A 47 -10.59 -6.24 5.85
CA ARG A 47 -11.43 -7.31 6.41
C ARG A 47 -10.63 -8.55 6.76
N LEU A 48 -9.33 -8.42 7.04
CA LEU A 48 -8.52 -9.51 7.59
C LEU A 48 -7.68 -8.96 8.76
N SER A 49 -7.57 -9.80 9.78
CA SER A 49 -7.05 -9.57 11.12
C SER A 49 -5.71 -8.79 11.20
N PRO A 50 -5.46 -7.96 12.24
CA PRO A 50 -4.22 -7.19 12.40
C PRO A 50 -2.93 -8.00 12.58
N TYR A 51 -2.98 -9.34 12.56
CA TYR A 51 -1.83 -10.18 12.92
C TYR A 51 -1.41 -11.21 11.86
N GLU A 52 -2.00 -11.24 10.67
CA GLU A 52 -1.68 -12.25 9.64
C GLU A 52 -0.95 -11.66 8.42
N TRP A 53 0.34 -11.35 8.61
CA TRP A 53 1.31 -11.23 7.51
C TRP A 53 2.40 -12.30 7.65
N PRO A 54 2.21 -13.54 7.14
CA PRO A 54 3.25 -14.55 7.19
C PRO A 54 4.31 -14.25 6.11
N ARG A 55 5.57 -14.06 6.54
CA ARG A 55 6.77 -13.84 5.70
C ARG A 55 7.05 -14.89 4.60
N ARG A 56 6.18 -15.89 4.38
CA ARG A 56 6.43 -17.03 3.46
C ARG A 56 5.39 -17.27 2.37
N ARG A 57 4.35 -16.45 2.22
CA ARG A 57 3.32 -16.68 1.18
C ARG A 57 3.60 -15.98 -0.16
N TRP A 58 4.41 -14.93 -0.17
CA TRP A 58 4.71 -14.16 -1.38
C TRP A 58 5.78 -14.77 -2.29
N LEU A 59 6.66 -15.64 -1.79
CA LEU A 59 7.67 -16.34 -2.60
C LEU A 59 7.06 -17.41 -3.53
N LEU A 60 5.86 -17.92 -3.23
CA LEU A 60 5.19 -18.94 -4.04
C LEU A 60 4.26 -18.33 -5.11
N ALA A 61 3.71 -17.14 -4.86
CA ALA A 61 2.82 -16.46 -5.80
C ALA A 61 3.55 -15.82 -7.00
N ASP A 62 4.86 -15.55 -6.88
CA ASP A 62 5.68 -14.90 -7.90
C ASP A 62 6.20 -15.87 -8.98
N ARG A 63 5.93 -17.18 -8.86
CA ARG A 63 6.43 -18.22 -9.77
C ARG A 63 5.38 -18.73 -10.77
N ALA A 64 4.22 -18.09 -10.83
CA ALA A 64 3.09 -18.46 -11.69
C ALA A 64 2.65 -17.32 -12.63
N ALA A 65 3.61 -16.53 -13.12
CA ALA A 65 3.43 -15.55 -14.18
C ALA A 65 4.53 -15.73 -15.24
#